data_AF-A0A3C1JPZ6-F1
#
_entry.id   AF-A0A3C1JPZ6-F1
#
_cell.length_a   1.000
_cell.length_b   1.000
_cell.length_c   1.000
_cell.angle_alpha   90.00
_cell.angle_beta   90.00
_cell.angle_gamma   90.00
#
_symmetry.space_group_name_H-M   'P 1'
#
loop_
_entity.id
_entity.type
_entity.pdbx_description
1 polymer ?
#
loop_
_entity_poly.entity_id
_entity_poly.type
_entity_poly.pdbx_seq_one_letter_code
_entity_poly.pdbx_strand_id
1 'polypeptide(L)'
;MTWILPFIDPAPLAAWGLPNRLYEPERLLEHVKRIIAPGGTLFVVNQGEVEYDIQHGLFRALDMSATPLGKIESAISPFKRDRYCWRWTAPA
;
A
#
# COMPACT_ATOMS: atom_id res chain seq x y z
N MET A 1 8.43 -8.99 -1.07
CA MET A 1 8.54 -7.68 -0.39
C MET A 1 7.29 -7.44 0.42
N THR A 2 7.40 -6.79 1.58
CA THR A 2 6.25 -6.44 2.42
C THR A 2 6.30 -4.95 2.74
N TRP A 3 5.20 -4.26 2.46
CA TRP A 3 4.98 -2.87 2.82
C TRP A 3 3.94 -2.78 3.93
N ILE A 4 4.38 -2.22 5.05
CA ILE A 4 3.57 -2.07 6.24
C ILE A 4 3.29 -0.58 6.39
N LEU A 5 2.03 -0.21 6.21
CA LEU A 5 1.51 1.16 6.38
C LEU A 5 2.28 2.18 5.54
N PRO A 6 2.35 1.97 4.20
CA PRO A 6 3.03 2.92 3.34
C PRO A 6 2.33 4.29 3.42
N PHE A 7 3.12 5.35 3.34
CA PHE A 7 2.64 6.72 3.42
C PHE A 7 1.96 7.12 2.10
N ILE A 8 0.66 6.82 1.97
CA ILE A 8 -0.11 7.00 0.72
C ILE A 8 -1.29 7.95 0.86
N ASP A 9 -1.70 8.33 2.07
CA ASP A 9 -2.68 9.39 2.28
C ASP A 9 -1.95 10.75 2.38
N PRO A 10 -2.35 11.78 1.63
CA PRO A 10 -1.75 13.12 1.75
C PRO A 10 -2.12 13.83 3.06
N ALA A 11 -3.22 13.47 3.73
CA ALA A 11 -3.69 14.16 4.93
C ALA A 11 -2.69 14.08 6.10
N PRO A 12 -2.08 12.92 6.43
CA PRO A 12 -1.01 12.86 7.43
C PRO A 12 0.23 13.68 7.07
N LEU A 13 0.63 13.77 5.79
CA LEU A 13 1.75 14.65 5.40
C LEU A 13 1.44 16.11 5.72
N ALA A 14 0.24 16.56 5.33
CA ALA A 14 -0.20 17.93 5.56
C ALA A 14 -0.30 18.24 7.06
N ALA A 15 -0.87 17.34 7.85
CA ALA A 15 -0.97 17.47 9.30
C ALA A 15 0.41 17.57 9.99
N TRP A 16 1.44 16.98 9.39
CA TRP A 16 2.82 17.03 9.88
C TRP A 16 3.64 18.20 9.32
N GLY A 17 3.03 19.07 8.51
CA GLY A 17 3.71 20.20 7.88
C GLY A 17 4.75 19.78 6.85
N LEU A 18 4.64 18.56 6.30
CA LEU A 18 5.58 18.06 5.30
C LEU A 18 5.27 18.67 3.92
N PRO A 19 6.31 19.02 3.13
CA PRO A 19 6.10 19.55 1.78
C PRO A 19 5.40 18.55 0.86
N ASN A 20 4.39 19.02 0.11
CA ASN A 20 3.67 18.20 -0.88
C ASN A 20 4.59 17.58 -1.96
N ARG A 21 5.76 18.18 -2.22
CA ARG A 21 6.76 17.61 -3.15
C ARG A 21 7.32 16.25 -2.71
N LEU A 22 7.11 15.84 -1.46
CA LEU A 22 7.52 14.53 -0.94
C LEU A 22 6.41 13.47 -1.07
N TYR A 23 5.20 13.89 -1.46
CA TYR A 23 4.08 12.98 -1.66
C TYR A 23 4.14 12.37 -3.06
N GLU A 24 4.83 11.22 -3.17
CA GLU A 24 5.06 10.54 -4.45
C GLU A 24 4.68 9.04 -4.40
N PRO A 25 3.46 8.67 -3.95
CA PRO A 25 3.12 7.25 -3.71
C PRO A 25 3.08 6.43 -5.00
N GLU A 26 2.68 7.02 -6.12
CA GLU A 26 2.67 6.35 -7.44
C GLU A 26 4.09 6.03 -7.90
N ARG A 27 5.01 7.00 -7.85
CA ARG A 27 6.43 6.79 -8.21
C ARG A 27 7.10 5.76 -7.31
N LEU A 28 6.77 5.78 -6.01
CA LEU A 28 7.29 4.81 -5.07
C LEU A 28 6.77 3.40 -5.38
N LEU A 29 5.48 3.24 -5.67
CA LEU A 29 4.91 1.94 -6.04
C LEU A 29 5.42 1.46 -7.40
N GLU A 30 5.61 2.36 -8.36
CA GLU A 30 6.24 2.06 -9.65
C GLU A 30 7.66 1.53 -9.46
N HIS A 31 8.46 2.18 -8.61
CA HIS A 31 9.79 1.70 -8.27
C HIS A 31 9.73 0.28 -7.68
N VAL A 32 8.82 0.01 -6.74
CA VAL A 32 8.62 -1.32 -6.17
C VAL A 32 8.24 -2.36 -7.23
N LYS A 33 7.31 -2.03 -8.12
CA LYS A 33 6.89 -2.89 -9.24
C LYS A 33 8.10 -3.33 -10.08
N ARG A 34 9.08 -2.44 -10.30
CA ARG A 34 10.28 -2.72 -11.12
C ARG A 34 11.33 -3.59 -10.43
N ILE A 35 11.45 -3.53 -9.10
CA ILE A 35 12.54 -4.21 -8.37
C ILE A 35 12.14 -5.58 -7.82
N ILE A 36 10.84 -5.89 -7.79
CA ILE A 36 10.39 -7.23 -7.42
C ILE A 36 10.76 -8.19 -8.55
N ALA A 37 11.51 -9.24 -8.21
CA ALA A 37 11.90 -10.27 -9.15
C ALA A 37 10.67 -10.93 -9.81
N PRO A 38 10.78 -11.43 -11.04
CA PRO A 38 9.70 -12.19 -11.69
C PRO A 38 9.17 -13.33 -10.80
N GLY A 39 7.86 -13.47 -10.71
CA GLY A 39 7.19 -14.39 -9.79
C GLY A 39 7.26 -14.00 -8.30
N GLY A 40 7.94 -12.92 -7.95
CA GLY A 40 8.02 -12.37 -6.61
C GLY A 40 6.70 -11.72 -6.17
N THR A 41 6.46 -11.70 -4.86
CA THR A 41 5.21 -11.19 -4.29
C THR A 41 5.42 -9.89 -3.52
N LEU A 42 4.54 -8.92 -3.73
CA LEU A 42 4.32 -7.76 -2.88
C LEU A 42 3.12 -8.00 -1.97
N PHE A 43 3.32 -7.83 -0.66
CA PHE A 43 2.23 -7.65 0.29
C PHE A 43 2.17 -6.19 0.71
N VAL A 44 0.98 -5.60 0.74
CA VAL A 44 0.76 -4.25 1.25
C VAL A 44 -0.29 -4.29 2.34
N VAL A 45 0.01 -3.70 3.49
CA VAL A 45 -0.93 -3.51 4.59
C VAL A 45 -1.25 -2.03 4.71
N ASN A 46 -2.52 -1.67 4.60
CA ASN A 46 -3.03 -0.31 4.75
C ASN A 46 -3.73 -0.12 6.10
N GLN A 47 -3.87 1.15 6.53
CA GLN A 47 -4.62 1.56 7.72
C GLN A 47 -5.95 2.22 7.35
N GLY A 48 -7.04 1.57 7.73
CA GLY A 48 -8.38 2.08 7.47
C GLY A 48 -8.75 2.05 5.98
N GLU A 49 -10.00 2.42 5.71
CA GLU A 49 -10.61 2.33 4.37
C GLU A 49 -10.03 3.37 3.40
N VAL A 50 -9.69 4.58 3.89
CA VAL A 50 -9.13 5.65 3.04
C VAL A 50 -7.82 5.21 2.38
N GLU A 51 -6.87 4.68 3.16
CA GLU A 51 -5.61 4.18 2.59
C GLU A 51 -5.86 2.96 1.69
N TYR A 52 -6.82 2.08 2.05
CA TYR A 52 -7.19 0.93 1.21
C TYR A 52 -7.67 1.37 -0.18
N ASP A 53 -8.53 2.39 -0.25
CA ASP A 53 -9.07 2.91 -1.50
C ASP A 53 -8.00 3.63 -2.34
N ILE A 54 -7.13 4.43 -1.70
CA ILE A 54 -6.00 5.07 -2.38
C ILE A 54 -5.06 4.00 -2.95
N GLN A 55 -4.74 2.96 -2.17
CA GLN A 55 -3.87 1.87 -2.60
C GLN A 55 -4.47 1.13 -3.80
N HIS A 56 -5.78 0.88 -3.80
CA HIS A 56 -6.48 0.28 -4.93
C HIS A 56 -6.37 1.17 -6.19
N GLY A 57 -6.55 2.49 -6.04
CA GLY A 57 -6.34 3.45 -7.11
C GLY A 57 -4.92 3.39 -7.69
N LEU A 58 -3.90 3.34 -6.83
CA LEU A 58 -2.50 3.23 -7.24
C LEU A 58 -2.20 1.94 -8.01
N PHE A 59 -2.74 0.80 -7.57
CA PHE A 59 -2.59 -0.46 -8.30
C PHE A 59 -3.21 -0.38 -9.70
N ARG A 60 -4.39 0.23 -9.82
CA ARG A 60 -5.06 0.43 -11.11
C ARG A 60 -4.27 1.36 -12.03
N ALA A 61 -3.75 2.46 -11.49
CA ALA A 61 -2.95 3.41 -12.28
C ALA A 61 -1.67 2.79 -12.85
N LEU A 62 -1.12 1.77 -12.18
CA LEU A 62 0.10 1.08 -12.59
C LEU A 62 -0.14 -0.29 -13.24
N ASP A 63 -1.38 -0.60 -13.67
CA ASP A 63 -1.73 -1.90 -14.27
C ASP A 63 -1.26 -3.10 -13.42
N MET A 64 -1.38 -2.99 -12.10
CA MET A 64 -1.06 -4.06 -11.16
C MET A 64 -2.35 -4.77 -10.77
N SER A 65 -2.53 -6.01 -11.23
CA SER A 65 -3.66 -6.87 -10.84
C SER A 65 -3.50 -7.40 -9.41
N ALA A 66 -3.56 -6.52 -8.42
CA ALA A 66 -3.48 -6.88 -7.01
C ALA A 66 -4.78 -7.52 -6.52
N THR A 67 -4.67 -8.56 -5.71
CA THR A 67 -5.80 -9.24 -5.05
C THR A 67 -5.98 -8.68 -3.64
N PRO A 68 -7.19 -8.24 -3.24
CA PRO A 68 -7.47 -7.91 -1.86
C PRO A 68 -7.53 -9.20 -1.03
N LEU A 69 -6.85 -9.21 0.11
CA LEU A 69 -6.93 -10.28 1.11
C LEU A 69 -7.89 -9.94 2.25
N GLY A 70 -8.49 -8.74 2.22
CA GLY A 70 -9.48 -8.29 3.19
C GLY A 70 -8.89 -7.71 4.46
N LYS A 71 -9.76 -7.55 5.47
CA LYS A 71 -9.39 -7.05 6.80
C LYS A 71 -8.54 -8.09 7.52
N ILE A 72 -7.46 -7.64 8.15
CA ILE A 72 -6.58 -8.48 8.97
C ILE A 72 -6.75 -8.16 10.45
N GLU A 73 -6.62 -9.20 11.27
CA GLU A 73 -6.69 -9.10 12.73
C GLU A 73 -5.33 -9.44 13.35
N SER A 74 -5.11 -8.98 14.57
CA SER A 74 -3.90 -9.27 15.32
C SER A 74 -4.13 -10.45 16.25
N ALA A 75 -3.21 -11.42 16.23
CA ALA A 75 -3.26 -12.59 17.10
C ALA A 75 -2.90 -12.28 18.57
N ILE A 76 -2.36 -11.08 18.86
CA ILE A 76 -1.88 -10.70 20.19
C ILE A 76 -2.82 -9.70 20.85
N SER A 77 -3.15 -8.62 20.13
CA SER A 77 -3.97 -7.52 20.66
C SER A 77 -4.65 -6.77 19.52
N PRO A 78 -5.96 -6.45 19.61
CA PRO A 78 -6.70 -5.78 18.54
C PRO A 78 -6.03 -4.51 18.04
N PHE A 79 -6.07 -4.27 16.73
CA PHE A 79 -5.57 -3.02 16.17
C PHE A 79 -6.46 -1.85 16.58
N LYS A 80 -5.84 -0.70 16.88
CA LYS A 80 -6.56 0.56 17.15
C LYS A 80 -7.36 1.08 15.95
N ARG A 81 -6.92 0.72 14.74
CA ARG A 81 -7.54 1.05 13.46
C ARG A 81 -7.53 -0.20 12.60
N ASP A 82 -8.58 -0.36 11.81
CA ASP A 82 -8.69 -1.48 10.89
C ASP A 82 -7.50 -1.53 9.94
N ARG A 83 -7.11 -2.75 9.57
CA ARG A 83 -5.99 -3.04 8.69
C ARG A 83 -6.50 -3.86 7.54
N TYR A 84 -6.07 -3.53 6.32
CA TYR A 84 -6.44 -4.27 5.12
C TYR A 84 -5.19 -4.71 4.39
N CYS A 85 -5.22 -5.91 3.82
CA CYS A 85 -4.08 -6.49 3.13
C CYS A 85 -4.36 -6.67 1.63
N TRP A 86 -3.33 -6.41 0.83
CA TRP A 86 -3.28 -6.66 -0.60
C TRP A 86 -2.12 -7.58 -0.93
N ARG A 87 -2.28 -8.35 -2.01
CA ARG A 87 -1.23 -9.18 -2.60
C ARG A 87 -1.13 -8.91 -4.09
N TRP A 88 0.07 -8.64 -4.58
CA TRP A 88 0.39 -8.64 -6.00
C TRP A 88 1.56 -9.56 -6.28
N THR A 89 1.54 -10.25 -7.42
CA THR A 89 2.64 -11.12 -7.84
C THR A 89 3.16 -10.60 -9.17
N ALA A 90 4.47 -10.40 -9.25
CA ALA A 90 5.14 -9.95 -10.45
C ALA A 90 4.96 -10.99 -11.57
N PRO A 91 4.63 -10.56 -12.80
CA PRO A 91 4.64 -11.44 -13.96
C PRO A 91 5.98 -12.17 -14.10
N ALA A 92 5.95 -13.37 -14.69
CA ALA A 92 7.14 -14.14 -15.03
C ALA A 92 7.91 -13.49 -16.20
#